data_AF-A0A2N2Y641-F1
#
_entry.id   AF-A0A2N2Y641-F1
#
_cell.length_a   1.000
_cell.length_b   1.000
_cell.length_c   1.000
_cell.angle_alpha   90.00
_cell.angle_beta   90.00
_cell.angle_gamma   90.00
#
_symmetry.space_group_name_H-M   'P 1'
#
loop_
_entity.id
_entity.type
_entity.pdbx_description
1 polymer ?
#
loop_
_entity_poly.entity_id
_entity_poly.type
_entity_poly.pdbx_seq_one_letter_code
_entity_poly.pdbx_strand_id
1 'polypeptide(L)'
;MPSEMLNGTMYGWAFLIGLPLFIAPSVLVRMDIWQRLLAARSEKVARKAALWSGFGMLPFYLLFPLVGMAMRVQSGDTLAPDDTTFLFLSRHSTNGLLAFSVVGLMSALMSSGDSFLNIISISAVNDLKGWGIGEMTSQVFFRMLRVAAILFGMLALILALLIPDIVNLMVVGLGTISIFVPITLLALIDKEPLRYRKSALASILSGFAVNVLFFILGVSLPRQYEAKSSFVPAFVVAGIVLVSGVFLTRLRNREATGDV
;
A
#
# COMPACT_ATOMS: atom_id res chain seq x y z
N MET A 1 -21.18 11.63 20.93
CA MET A 1 -20.11 10.59 20.89
C MET A 1 -19.20 10.81 22.10
N PRO A 2 -18.68 9.74 22.74
CA PRO A 2 -17.71 9.86 23.82
C PRO A 2 -16.49 10.70 23.42
N SER A 3 -15.96 11.52 24.33
CA SER A 3 -14.80 12.41 24.09
C SER A 3 -13.54 11.64 23.68
N GLU A 4 -13.38 10.42 24.18
CA GLU A 4 -12.28 9.51 23.84
C GLU A 4 -12.27 9.15 22.34
N MET A 5 -13.45 8.94 21.74
CA MET A 5 -13.56 8.58 20.31
C MET A 5 -13.23 9.75 19.37
N LEU A 6 -13.30 10.98 19.87
CA LEU A 6 -12.99 12.19 19.11
C LEU A 6 -11.57 12.72 19.42
N ASN A 7 -10.83 12.06 20.31
CA ASN A 7 -9.48 12.43 20.66
C ASN A 7 -8.49 11.92 19.60
N GLY A 8 -8.20 12.74 18.59
CA GLY A 8 -7.21 12.43 17.56
C GLY A 8 -5.79 12.18 18.10
N THR A 9 -5.48 12.63 19.33
CA THR A 9 -4.18 12.43 19.97
C THR A 9 -4.12 11.20 20.88
N MET A 10 -5.17 10.37 20.93
CA MET A 10 -5.23 9.18 21.78
C MET A 10 -4.02 8.23 21.57
N TYR A 11 -3.60 8.05 20.31
CA TYR A 11 -2.45 7.21 19.96
C TYR A 11 -1.09 7.95 20.08
N GLY A 12 -1.11 9.18 20.62
CA GLY A 12 0.06 10.04 20.79
C GLY A 12 0.50 10.80 19.54
N TRP A 13 1.28 11.85 19.76
CA TRP A 13 1.81 12.71 18.69
C TRP A 13 2.73 11.97 17.71
N ALA A 14 3.46 10.96 18.20
CA ALA A 14 4.33 10.14 17.36
C ALA A 14 3.53 9.36 16.30
N PHE A 15 2.35 8.84 16.63
CA PHE A 15 1.48 8.16 15.68
C PHE A 15 0.91 9.15 14.64
N LEU A 16 0.44 10.31 15.09
CA LEU A 16 -0.11 11.36 14.22
C LEU A 16 0.92 11.91 13.22
N ILE A 17 2.18 12.05 13.62
CA ILE A 17 3.26 12.50 12.73
C ILE A 17 3.76 11.33 11.86
N GLY A 18 3.87 10.13 12.44
CA GLY A 18 4.37 8.94 11.75
C GLY A 18 3.48 8.51 10.59
N LEU A 19 2.16 8.56 10.74
CA LEU A 19 1.20 8.19 9.70
C LEU A 19 1.44 8.91 8.35
N PRO A 20 1.40 10.26 8.29
CA PRO A 20 1.65 10.98 7.04
C PRO A 20 3.11 10.83 6.59
N LEU A 21 4.06 10.75 7.51
CA LEU A 21 5.48 10.66 7.17
C LEU A 21 5.84 9.34 6.46
N PHE A 22 5.29 8.21 6.92
CA PHE A 22 5.66 6.89 6.42
C PHE A 22 4.65 6.32 5.43
N ILE A 23 3.35 6.61 5.59
CA ILE A 23 2.30 6.04 4.71
C ILE A 23 2.08 6.90 3.47
N ALA A 24 2.09 8.23 3.56
CA ALA A 24 1.82 9.07 2.38
C ALA A 24 2.83 8.84 1.23
N PRO A 25 4.14 8.69 1.49
CA PRO A 25 5.10 8.37 0.43
C PRO A 25 4.90 6.98 -0.20
N SER A 26 4.30 6.01 0.52
CA SER A 26 4.05 4.66 -0.01
C SER A 26 3.15 4.67 -1.25
N VAL A 27 2.31 5.71 -1.37
CA VAL A 27 1.46 5.97 -2.54
C VAL A 27 2.31 6.14 -3.82
N LEU A 28 3.53 6.67 -3.71
CA LEU A 28 4.42 6.85 -4.86
C LEU A 28 4.98 5.51 -5.38
N VAL A 29 4.97 4.46 -4.57
CA VAL A 29 5.45 3.12 -4.98
C VAL A 29 4.38 2.38 -5.79
N ARG A 30 3.11 2.73 -5.57
CA ARG A 30 1.94 1.99 -6.06
C ARG A 30 1.76 2.09 -7.58
N MET A 31 1.90 0.96 -8.26
CA MET A 31 1.79 0.89 -9.73
C MET A 31 0.38 1.21 -10.26
N ASP A 32 -0.69 0.96 -9.49
CA ASP A 32 -2.06 1.32 -9.90
C ASP A 32 -2.22 2.82 -10.19
N ILE A 33 -1.50 3.64 -9.44
CA ILE A 33 -1.57 5.09 -9.56
C ILE A 33 -0.79 5.53 -10.79
N TRP A 34 0.40 4.99 -10.99
CA TRP A 34 1.22 5.26 -12.18
C TRP A 34 0.54 4.82 -13.47
N GLN A 35 -0.11 3.66 -13.50
CA GLN A 35 -0.86 3.22 -14.68
C GLN A 35 -1.95 4.22 -15.07
N ARG A 36 -2.69 4.74 -14.08
CA ARG A 36 -3.74 5.74 -14.33
C ARG A 36 -3.17 7.08 -14.77
N LEU A 37 -2.05 7.51 -14.20
CA LEU A 37 -1.37 8.75 -14.58
C LEU A 37 -0.80 8.66 -16.00
N LEU A 38 -0.17 7.55 -16.36
CA LEU A 38 0.42 7.32 -17.69
C LEU A 38 -0.64 7.10 -18.78
N ALA A 39 -1.83 6.61 -18.41
CA ALA A 39 -2.97 6.49 -19.32
C ALA A 39 -3.69 7.83 -19.57
N ALA A 40 -3.37 8.89 -18.83
CA ALA A 40 -4.02 10.17 -18.99
C ALA A 40 -3.60 10.85 -20.31
N ARG A 41 -4.58 11.42 -21.02
CA ARG A 41 -4.35 12.11 -22.31
C ARG A 41 -3.41 13.32 -22.23
N SER A 42 -3.24 13.91 -21.04
CA SER A 42 -2.31 15.01 -20.81
C SER A 42 -1.98 15.17 -19.34
N GLU A 43 -0.84 15.80 -19.04
CA GLU A 43 -0.40 16.11 -17.67
C GLU A 43 -1.47 16.89 -16.89
N LYS A 44 -2.12 17.87 -17.52
CA LYS A 44 -3.18 18.67 -16.91
C LYS A 44 -4.36 17.81 -16.45
N VAL A 45 -4.71 16.78 -17.22
CA VAL A 45 -5.77 15.83 -16.87
C VAL A 45 -5.31 14.92 -15.73
N ALA A 46 -4.09 14.39 -15.81
CA ALA A 46 -3.49 13.56 -14.76
C ALA A 46 -3.49 14.28 -13.41
N ARG A 47 -3.01 15.53 -13.38
CA ARG A 47 -2.96 16.37 -12.17
C ARG A 47 -4.36 16.65 -11.61
N LYS A 48 -5.32 17.02 -12.46
CA LYS A 48 -6.70 17.26 -12.03
C LYS A 48 -7.32 15.99 -11.47
N ALA A 49 -7.17 14.85 -12.16
CA ALA A 49 -7.70 13.58 -11.71
C ALA A 49 -7.13 13.16 -10.36
N ALA A 50 -5.82 13.32 -10.15
CA ALA A 50 -5.18 13.05 -8.86
C ALA A 50 -5.73 13.94 -7.73
N LEU A 51 -5.87 15.26 -7.98
CA LEU A 51 -6.42 16.19 -6.99
C LEU A 51 -7.88 15.87 -6.66
N TRP A 52 -8.73 15.66 -7.69
CA TRP A 52 -10.14 15.31 -7.49
C TRP A 52 -10.30 13.98 -6.76
N SER A 53 -9.44 13.00 -7.04
CA SER A 53 -9.46 11.72 -6.32
C SER A 53 -9.06 11.88 -4.86
N GLY A 54 -8.01 12.66 -4.59
CA GLY A 54 -7.57 12.96 -3.22
C GLY A 54 -8.65 13.67 -2.40
N PHE A 55 -9.19 14.79 -2.92
CA PHE A 55 -10.26 15.52 -2.25
C PHE A 55 -11.56 14.71 -2.16
N GLY A 56 -11.89 13.96 -3.21
CA GLY A 56 -13.08 13.11 -3.26
C GLY A 56 -13.06 11.97 -2.24
N MET A 57 -11.88 11.51 -1.80
CA MET A 57 -11.74 10.45 -0.81
C MET A 57 -11.88 10.95 0.64
N LEU A 58 -11.60 12.23 0.91
CA LEU A 58 -11.65 12.80 2.27
C LEU A 58 -13.01 12.62 2.97
N PRO A 59 -14.17 12.88 2.31
CA PRO A 59 -15.47 12.62 2.94
C PRO A 59 -15.63 11.17 3.37
N PHE A 60 -15.18 10.20 2.57
CA PHE A 60 -15.31 8.79 2.90
C PHE A 60 -14.46 8.38 4.09
N TYR A 61 -13.25 8.96 4.23
CA TYR A 61 -12.42 8.74 5.42
C TYR A 61 -13.05 9.26 6.72
N LEU A 62 -13.97 10.20 6.65
CA LEU A 62 -14.72 10.68 7.81
C LEU A 62 -16.00 9.86 8.00
N LEU A 63 -16.75 9.63 6.92
CA LEU A 63 -18.06 8.97 6.97
C LEU A 63 -18.00 7.53 7.48
N PHE A 64 -17.08 6.69 6.98
CA PHE A 64 -17.04 5.29 7.39
C PHE A 64 -16.67 5.10 8.88
N PRO A 65 -15.64 5.78 9.43
CA PRO A 65 -15.39 5.75 10.86
C PRO A 65 -16.53 6.33 11.69
N LEU A 66 -17.19 7.41 11.23
CA LEU A 66 -18.36 7.97 11.92
C LEU A 66 -19.51 6.97 12.02
N VAL A 67 -19.79 6.22 10.95
CA VAL A 67 -20.77 5.12 10.95
C VAL A 67 -20.37 4.06 11.97
N GLY A 68 -19.10 3.66 12.00
CA GLY A 68 -18.57 2.70 12.98
C GLY A 68 -18.75 3.17 14.43
N MET A 69 -18.38 4.42 14.71
CA MET A 69 -18.55 5.04 16.03
C MET A 69 -20.02 5.16 16.43
N ALA A 70 -20.90 5.56 15.52
CA ALA A 70 -22.34 5.67 15.78
C ALA A 70 -22.95 4.32 16.13
N MET A 71 -22.62 3.28 15.35
CA MET A 71 -23.11 1.92 15.59
C MET A 71 -22.58 1.32 16.89
N ARG A 72 -21.32 1.60 17.25
CA ARG A 72 -20.73 1.19 18.53
C ARG A 72 -21.43 1.85 19.72
N VAL A 73 -21.75 3.15 19.62
CA VAL A 73 -22.53 3.84 20.67
C VAL A 73 -23.94 3.26 20.81
N GLN A 74 -24.59 2.90 19.70
CA GLN A 74 -25.95 2.34 19.72
C GLN A 74 -26.01 0.88 20.19
N SER A 75 -25.03 0.06 19.80
CA SER A 75 -25.09 -1.40 19.96
C SER A 75 -24.14 -1.94 21.04
N GLY A 76 -23.32 -1.09 21.64
CA GLY A 76 -22.29 -1.49 22.60
C GLY A 76 -21.10 -2.19 21.96
N ASP A 77 -20.19 -2.67 22.81
CA ASP A 77 -18.90 -3.29 22.40
C ASP A 77 -19.03 -4.72 21.86
N THR A 78 -20.23 -5.31 21.87
CA THR A 78 -20.49 -6.66 21.34
C THR A 78 -20.69 -6.69 19.83
N LEU A 79 -20.67 -5.54 19.16
CA LEU A 79 -20.83 -5.45 17.72
C LEU A 79 -19.59 -6.00 17.00
N ALA A 80 -19.77 -7.01 16.15
CA ALA A 80 -18.72 -7.47 15.25
C ALA A 80 -18.33 -6.32 14.29
N PRO A 81 -17.05 -5.91 14.24
CA PRO A 81 -16.62 -4.79 13.39
C PRO A 81 -17.01 -4.97 11.93
N ASP A 82 -16.90 -6.20 11.42
CA ASP A 82 -17.14 -6.55 10.01
C ASP A 82 -18.60 -6.38 9.58
N ASP A 83 -19.55 -6.55 10.50
CA ASP A 83 -20.99 -6.44 10.23
C ASP A 83 -21.50 -4.99 10.32
N THR A 84 -20.68 -4.07 10.81
CA THR A 84 -21.11 -2.74 11.23
C THR A 84 -21.77 -1.95 10.11
N THR A 85 -21.18 -1.93 8.91
CA THR A 85 -21.72 -1.19 7.77
C THR A 85 -23.05 -1.79 7.30
N PHE A 86 -23.17 -3.12 7.25
CA PHE A 86 -24.40 -3.78 6.86
C PHE A 86 -25.51 -3.52 7.86
N LEU A 87 -25.23 -3.69 9.16
CA LEU A 87 -26.20 -3.44 10.23
C LEU A 87 -26.66 -1.98 10.27
N PHE A 88 -25.76 -1.03 10.03
CA PHE A 88 -26.12 0.38 9.90
C PHE A 88 -27.13 0.60 8.78
N LEU A 89 -26.84 0.09 7.57
CA LEU A 89 -27.73 0.22 6.42
C LEU A 89 -29.06 -0.48 6.67
N SER A 90 -29.05 -1.69 7.21
CA SER A 90 -30.26 -2.48 7.47
C SER A 90 -31.18 -1.83 8.50
N ARG A 91 -30.65 -1.09 9.49
CA ARG A 91 -31.46 -0.42 10.51
C ARG A 91 -31.97 0.95 10.09
N HIS A 92 -31.27 1.63 9.19
CA HIS A 92 -31.52 3.04 8.88
C HIS A 92 -31.91 3.32 7.42
N SER A 93 -32.03 2.29 6.57
CA SER A 93 -32.41 2.43 5.16
C SER A 93 -33.67 1.64 4.83
N THR A 94 -34.40 2.07 3.79
CA THR A 94 -35.48 1.25 3.21
C THR A 94 -34.89 0.05 2.44
N ASN A 95 -35.69 -1.00 2.24
CA ASN A 95 -35.22 -2.21 1.52
C ASN A 95 -34.61 -1.90 0.14
N GLY A 96 -35.18 -0.93 -0.59
CA GLY A 96 -34.64 -0.50 -1.89
C GLY A 96 -33.27 0.17 -1.78
N LEU A 97 -33.09 1.07 -0.80
CA LEU A 97 -31.80 1.74 -0.56
C LEU A 97 -30.76 0.77 0.00
N LEU A 98 -31.15 -0.18 0.83
CA LEU A 98 -30.27 -1.25 1.32
C LEU A 98 -29.72 -2.07 0.15
N ALA A 99 -30.61 -2.57 -0.72
CA ALA A 99 -30.21 -3.34 -1.89
C ALA A 99 -29.29 -2.54 -2.82
N PHE A 100 -29.64 -1.28 -3.12
CA PHE A 100 -28.81 -0.39 -3.92
C PHE A 100 -27.42 -0.18 -3.30
N SER A 101 -27.37 0.06 -1.98
CA SER A 101 -26.10 0.30 -1.27
C SER A 101 -25.21 -0.93 -1.25
N VAL A 102 -25.78 -2.12 -0.99
CA VAL A 102 -25.04 -3.38 -1.01
C VAL A 102 -24.48 -3.67 -2.41
N VAL A 103 -25.29 -3.49 -3.46
CA VAL A 103 -24.82 -3.64 -4.85
C VAL A 103 -23.73 -2.63 -5.18
N GLY A 104 -23.86 -1.37 -4.73
CA GLY A 104 -22.84 -0.33 -4.90
C GLY A 104 -21.52 -0.68 -4.21
N LEU A 105 -21.58 -1.17 -2.97
CA LEU A 105 -20.40 -1.63 -2.22
C LEU A 105 -19.73 -2.82 -2.92
N MET A 106 -20.51 -3.81 -3.38
CA MET A 106 -19.99 -4.94 -4.16
C MET A 106 -19.34 -4.47 -5.46
N SER A 107 -19.95 -3.54 -6.18
CA SER A 107 -19.39 -2.95 -7.41
C SER A 107 -18.06 -2.25 -7.16
N ALA A 108 -17.93 -1.49 -6.07
CA ALA A 108 -16.68 -0.83 -5.67
C ALA A 108 -15.57 -1.84 -5.33
N LEU A 109 -15.92 -2.93 -4.64
CA LEU A 109 -14.99 -4.02 -4.33
C LEU A 109 -14.51 -4.73 -5.60
N MET A 110 -15.42 -5.07 -6.52
CA MET A 110 -15.07 -5.70 -7.79
C MET A 110 -14.15 -4.80 -8.64
N SER A 111 -14.46 -3.50 -8.74
CA SER A 111 -13.63 -2.54 -9.49
C SER A 111 -12.18 -2.46 -8.96
N SER A 112 -12.01 -2.52 -7.65
CA SER A 112 -10.69 -2.51 -7.01
C SER A 112 -9.97 -3.85 -7.21
N GLY A 113 -10.69 -4.97 -7.02
CA GLY A 113 -10.18 -6.32 -7.24
C GLY A 113 -9.67 -6.53 -8.67
N ASP A 114 -10.44 -6.11 -9.67
CA ASP A 114 -10.06 -6.18 -11.08
C ASP A 114 -8.79 -5.38 -11.36
N SER A 115 -8.68 -4.18 -10.78
CA SER A 115 -7.49 -3.33 -10.92
C SER A 115 -6.24 -4.02 -10.33
N PHE A 116 -6.34 -4.57 -9.12
CA PHE A 116 -5.22 -5.24 -8.46
C PHE A 116 -4.79 -6.52 -9.18
N LEU A 117 -5.76 -7.34 -9.62
CA LEU A 117 -5.47 -8.56 -10.39
C LEU A 117 -4.79 -8.24 -11.73
N ASN A 118 -5.22 -7.18 -12.42
CA ASN A 118 -4.58 -6.74 -13.64
C ASN A 118 -3.12 -6.30 -13.39
N ILE A 119 -2.88 -5.52 -12.33
CA ILE A 119 -1.55 -5.01 -12.00
C ILE A 119 -0.59 -6.12 -11.64
N ILE A 120 -0.98 -7.01 -10.73
CA ILE A 120 -0.09 -8.11 -10.31
C ILE A 120 0.22 -9.03 -11.49
N SER A 121 -0.74 -9.22 -12.41
CA SER A 121 -0.53 -9.98 -13.65
C SER A 121 0.48 -9.29 -14.57
N ILE A 122 0.32 -7.99 -14.81
CA ILE A 122 1.24 -7.20 -15.65
C ILE A 122 2.65 -7.20 -15.05
N SER A 123 2.77 -6.95 -13.74
CA SER A 123 4.04 -6.97 -13.03
C SER A 123 4.72 -8.33 -13.14
N ALA A 124 4.01 -9.42 -12.80
CA ALA A 124 4.58 -10.76 -12.86
C ALA A 124 5.05 -11.15 -14.27
N VAL A 125 4.27 -10.86 -15.31
CA VAL A 125 4.67 -11.19 -16.70
C VAL A 125 5.85 -10.34 -17.16
N ASN A 126 5.94 -9.07 -16.77
CA ASN A 126 7.09 -8.23 -17.10
C ASN A 126 8.35 -8.63 -16.32
N ASP A 127 8.23 -9.03 -15.06
CA ASP A 127 9.36 -9.54 -14.27
C ASP A 127 9.91 -10.83 -14.87
N LEU A 128 9.04 -11.73 -15.36
CA LEU A 128 9.44 -12.94 -16.07
C LEU A 128 10.22 -12.65 -17.37
N LYS A 129 9.84 -11.61 -18.13
CA LYS A 129 10.64 -11.15 -19.28
C LYS A 129 12.03 -10.69 -18.84
N GLY A 130 12.10 -9.96 -17.73
CA GLY A 130 13.36 -9.51 -17.12
C GLY A 130 14.30 -10.64 -16.70
N TRP A 131 13.79 -11.87 -16.52
CA TRP A 131 14.57 -13.07 -16.19
C TRP A 131 15.06 -13.86 -17.40
N GLY A 132 15.01 -13.27 -18.60
CA GLY A 132 15.64 -13.83 -19.80
C GLY A 132 14.70 -14.65 -20.69
N ILE A 133 13.40 -14.62 -20.42
CA ILE A 133 12.40 -15.01 -21.42
C ILE A 133 12.37 -13.86 -22.43
N GLY A 134 12.97 -14.05 -23.61
CA GLY A 134 13.16 -13.02 -24.63
C GLY A 134 11.87 -12.36 -25.13
N GLU A 135 11.93 -11.65 -26.26
CA GLU A 135 10.75 -10.96 -26.80
C GLU A 135 9.57 -11.93 -27.00
N MET A 136 8.42 -11.55 -26.45
CA MET A 136 7.20 -12.34 -26.53
C MET A 136 6.25 -11.72 -27.53
N THR A 137 5.63 -12.55 -28.37
CA THR A 137 4.52 -12.10 -29.22
C THR A 137 3.35 -11.62 -28.35
N SER A 138 2.57 -10.66 -28.87
CA SER A 138 1.40 -10.12 -28.17
C SER A 138 0.43 -11.22 -27.71
N GLN A 139 0.22 -12.25 -28.52
CA GLN A 139 -0.65 -13.38 -28.19
C GLN A 139 -0.14 -14.16 -26.95
N VAL A 140 1.16 -14.43 -26.86
CA VAL A 140 1.76 -15.12 -25.72
C VAL A 140 1.68 -14.24 -24.48
N PHE A 141 1.96 -12.94 -24.62
CA PHE A 141 1.87 -11.98 -23.52
C PHE A 141 0.47 -11.93 -22.91
N PHE A 142 -0.59 -11.76 -23.73
CA PHE A 142 -1.97 -11.76 -23.22
C PHE A 142 -2.40 -13.10 -22.61
N ARG A 143 -1.90 -14.22 -23.13
CA ARG A 143 -2.17 -15.54 -22.54
C ARG A 143 -1.55 -15.65 -21.15
N MET A 144 -0.30 -15.20 -20.98
CA MET A 144 0.37 -15.20 -19.69
C MET A 144 -0.30 -14.26 -18.69
N LEU A 145 -0.79 -13.09 -19.13
CA LEU A 145 -1.55 -12.20 -18.25
C LEU A 145 -2.80 -12.89 -17.69
N ARG A 146 -3.56 -13.63 -18.53
CA ARG A 146 -4.74 -14.37 -18.06
C ARG A 146 -4.37 -15.49 -17.08
N VAL A 147 -3.30 -16.23 -17.37
CA VAL A 147 -2.81 -17.30 -16.47
C VAL A 147 -2.36 -16.72 -15.14
N ALA A 148 -1.59 -15.63 -15.16
CA ALA A 148 -1.16 -14.93 -13.94
C ALA A 148 -2.37 -14.43 -13.14
N ALA A 149 -3.38 -13.84 -13.79
CA ALA A 149 -4.59 -13.37 -13.12
C ALA A 149 -5.33 -14.49 -12.40
N ILE A 150 -5.49 -15.65 -13.05
CA ILE A 150 -6.12 -16.83 -12.43
C ILE A 150 -5.29 -17.32 -11.24
N LEU A 151 -3.96 -17.44 -11.39
CA LEU A 151 -3.08 -17.94 -10.32
C LEU A 151 -3.09 -17.01 -9.10
N PHE A 152 -2.90 -15.70 -9.30
CA PHE A 152 -2.93 -14.72 -8.21
C PHE A 152 -4.33 -14.55 -7.62
N GLY A 153 -5.39 -14.67 -8.42
CA GLY A 153 -6.77 -14.68 -7.95
C GLY A 153 -7.06 -15.88 -7.04
N MET A 154 -6.62 -17.08 -7.43
CA MET A 154 -6.74 -18.28 -6.60
C MET A 154 -5.93 -18.14 -5.31
N LEU A 155 -4.71 -17.60 -5.38
CA LEU A 155 -3.89 -17.35 -4.20
C LEU A 155 -4.56 -16.34 -3.25
N ALA A 156 -5.09 -15.23 -3.79
CA ALA A 156 -5.80 -14.23 -3.02
C ALA A 156 -7.06 -14.81 -2.35
N LEU A 157 -7.82 -15.66 -3.06
CA LEU A 157 -8.98 -16.37 -2.50
C LEU A 157 -8.58 -17.28 -1.35
N ILE A 158 -7.51 -18.08 -1.49
CA ILE A 158 -7.00 -18.95 -0.43
C ILE A 158 -6.61 -18.11 0.79
N LEU A 159 -5.86 -17.02 0.60
CA LEU A 159 -5.45 -16.15 1.70
C LEU A 159 -6.65 -15.47 2.38
N ALA A 160 -7.65 -15.04 1.62
CA ALA A 160 -8.87 -14.45 2.15
C ALA A 160 -9.70 -15.43 3.01
N LEU A 161 -9.69 -16.72 2.67
CA LEU A 161 -10.36 -17.76 3.46
C LEU A 161 -9.59 -18.17 4.71
N LEU A 162 -8.26 -18.00 4.73
CA LEU A 162 -7.40 -18.42 5.85
C LEU A 162 -7.18 -17.32 6.90
N ILE A 163 -7.26 -16.04 6.52
CA ILE A 163 -6.89 -14.93 7.38
C ILE A 163 -8.10 -14.01 7.60
N PRO A 164 -8.76 -14.09 8.76
CA PRO A 164 -10.00 -13.35 9.02
C PRO A 164 -9.81 -11.84 9.29
N ASP A 165 -8.60 -11.37 9.57
CA ASP A 165 -8.36 -9.95 9.94
C ASP A 165 -7.85 -9.11 8.75
N ILE A 166 -8.80 -8.52 8.02
CA ILE A 166 -8.55 -7.72 6.81
C ILE A 166 -7.77 -6.44 7.13
N VAL A 167 -8.04 -5.81 8.28
CA VAL A 167 -7.38 -4.56 8.67
C VAL A 167 -5.90 -4.81 8.95
N ASN A 168 -5.57 -5.88 9.68
CA ASN A 168 -4.19 -6.24 9.95
C ASN A 168 -3.44 -6.60 8.66
N LEU A 169 -4.07 -7.35 7.76
CA LEU A 169 -3.50 -7.64 6.44
C LEU A 169 -3.19 -6.37 5.65
N MET A 170 -4.13 -5.42 5.62
CA MET A 170 -3.96 -4.14 4.95
C MET A 170 -2.78 -3.36 5.55
N VAL A 171 -2.69 -3.27 6.88
CA VAL A 171 -1.61 -2.52 7.57
C VAL A 171 -0.25 -3.15 7.29
N VAL A 172 -0.13 -4.47 7.39
CA VAL A 172 1.13 -5.19 7.10
C VAL A 172 1.52 -5.05 5.62
N GLY A 173 0.55 -5.17 4.71
CA GLY A 173 0.77 -5.01 3.27
C GLY A 173 1.26 -3.61 2.91
N LEU A 174 0.53 -2.57 3.34
CA LEU A 174 0.90 -1.17 3.12
C LEU A 174 2.22 -0.81 3.81
N GLY A 175 2.44 -1.32 5.02
CA GLY A 175 3.71 -1.17 5.73
C GLY A 175 4.88 -1.75 4.94
N THR A 176 4.73 -2.93 4.36
CA THR A 176 5.79 -3.56 3.55
C THR A 176 6.12 -2.75 2.29
N ILE A 177 5.12 -2.12 1.66
CA ILE A 177 5.34 -1.22 0.51
C ILE A 177 6.24 -0.04 0.87
N SER A 178 6.20 0.44 2.12
CA SER A 178 7.00 1.59 2.55
C SER A 178 8.52 1.38 2.41
N ILE A 179 8.99 0.12 2.43
CA ILE A 179 10.41 -0.25 2.25
C ILE A 179 10.95 0.23 0.90
N PHE A 180 10.10 0.30 -0.12
CA PHE A 180 10.49 0.72 -1.46
C PHE A 180 10.53 2.24 -1.64
N VAL A 181 9.92 3.01 -0.72
CA VAL A 181 9.82 4.47 -0.83
C VAL A 181 11.18 5.15 -1.03
N PRO A 182 12.25 4.87 -0.25
CA PRO A 182 13.52 5.56 -0.43
C PRO A 182 14.08 5.43 -1.84
N ILE A 183 13.95 4.24 -2.43
CA ILE A 183 14.45 3.95 -3.78
C ILE A 183 13.55 4.57 -4.83
N THR A 184 12.24 4.53 -4.66
CA THR A 184 11.30 5.21 -5.56
C THR A 184 11.58 6.71 -5.57
N LEU A 185 11.81 7.34 -4.42
CA LEU A 185 12.19 8.76 -4.35
C LEU A 185 13.53 9.03 -5.04
N LEU A 186 14.54 8.19 -4.82
CA LEU A 186 15.82 8.31 -5.52
C LEU A 186 15.63 8.21 -7.04
N ALA A 187 14.80 7.27 -7.51
CA ALA A 187 14.51 7.08 -8.92
C ALA A 187 13.75 8.25 -9.57
N LEU A 188 12.96 9.00 -8.79
CA LEU A 188 12.24 10.18 -9.26
C LEU A 188 13.10 11.46 -9.26
N ILE A 189 14.10 11.55 -8.38
CA ILE A 189 14.91 12.77 -8.18
C ILE A 189 16.22 12.71 -8.97
N ASP A 190 16.90 11.55 -8.97
CA ASP A 190 18.19 11.40 -9.63
C ASP A 190 17.99 11.09 -11.12
N LYS A 191 18.82 11.70 -11.99
CA LYS A 191 18.73 11.52 -13.45
C LYS A 191 19.30 10.18 -13.91
N GLU A 192 20.20 9.58 -13.11
CA GLU A 192 20.87 8.32 -13.44
C GLU A 192 20.76 7.32 -12.27
N PRO A 193 19.54 6.96 -11.84
CA PRO A 193 19.33 6.17 -10.63
C PRO A 193 19.92 4.75 -10.74
N LEU A 194 20.09 4.24 -11.96
CA LEU A 194 20.69 2.94 -12.25
C LEU A 194 22.13 2.81 -11.74
N ARG A 195 22.85 3.93 -11.62
CA ARG A 195 24.22 3.97 -11.06
C ARG A 195 24.27 3.41 -9.64
N TYR A 196 23.17 3.54 -8.89
CA TYR A 196 23.07 3.12 -7.50
C TYR A 196 22.40 1.75 -7.33
N ARG A 197 22.29 0.93 -8.38
CA ARG A 197 21.58 -0.37 -8.33
C ARG A 197 22.02 -1.28 -7.18
N LYS A 198 23.33 -1.32 -6.88
CA LYS A 198 23.86 -2.13 -5.76
C LYS A 198 23.38 -1.59 -4.41
N SER A 199 23.42 -0.28 -4.22
CA SER A 199 22.94 0.40 -3.01
C SER A 199 21.41 0.28 -2.85
N ALA A 200 20.68 0.35 -3.97
CA ALA A 200 19.23 0.14 -4.00
C ALA A 200 18.87 -1.30 -3.59
N LEU A 201 19.57 -2.30 -4.13
CA LEU A 201 19.33 -3.70 -3.73
C LEU A 201 19.65 -3.92 -2.23
N ALA A 202 20.76 -3.39 -1.74
CA ALA A 202 21.13 -3.48 -0.33
C ALA A 202 20.08 -2.80 0.58
N SER A 203 19.53 -1.65 0.16
CA SER A 203 18.47 -0.94 0.86
C SER A 203 17.17 -1.77 0.95
N ILE A 204 16.71 -2.38 -0.15
CA ILE A 204 15.53 -3.26 -0.13
C ILE A 204 15.76 -4.46 0.77
N LEU A 205 16.89 -5.16 0.61
CA LEU A 205 17.15 -6.39 1.35
C LEU A 205 17.30 -6.12 2.85
N SER A 206 18.00 -5.05 3.24
CA SER A 206 18.14 -4.66 4.64
C SER A 206 16.81 -4.23 5.24
N GLY A 207 16.03 -3.40 4.54
CA GLY A 207 14.68 -3.01 4.98
C GLY A 207 13.75 -4.21 5.13
N PHE A 208 13.75 -5.14 4.17
CA PHE A 208 12.96 -6.37 4.24
C PHE A 208 13.38 -7.26 5.42
N ALA A 209 14.68 -7.47 5.62
CA ALA A 209 15.20 -8.25 6.74
C ALA A 209 14.79 -7.64 8.10
N VAL A 210 14.90 -6.32 8.23
CA VAL A 210 14.48 -5.59 9.44
C VAL A 210 12.97 -5.69 9.65
N ASN A 211 12.17 -5.55 8.58
CA ASN A 211 10.71 -5.68 8.67
C ASN A 211 10.32 -7.06 9.18
N VAL A 212 10.88 -8.13 8.60
CA VAL A 212 10.62 -9.50 9.02
C VAL A 212 11.07 -9.73 10.46
N LEU A 213 12.26 -9.24 10.85
CA LEU A 213 12.76 -9.36 12.20
C LEU A 213 11.82 -8.69 13.22
N PHE A 214 11.45 -7.43 13.00
CA PHE A 214 10.55 -6.71 13.91
C PHE A 214 9.13 -7.26 13.90
N PHE A 215 8.68 -7.81 12.76
CA PHE A 215 7.40 -8.51 12.70
C PHE A 215 7.42 -9.77 13.57
N ILE A 216 8.46 -10.61 13.44
CA ILE A 216 8.63 -11.82 14.27
C ILE A 216 8.76 -11.45 15.75
N LEU A 217 9.53 -10.42 16.09
CA LEU A 217 9.63 -9.91 17.45
C LEU A 217 8.29 -9.39 17.98
N GLY A 218 7.51 -8.69 17.16
CA GLY A 218 6.16 -8.24 17.51
C GLY A 218 5.18 -9.38 17.78
N VAL A 219 5.31 -10.48 17.03
CA VAL A 219 4.51 -11.70 17.26
C VAL A 219 5.00 -12.46 18.49
N SER A 220 6.31 -12.52 18.73
CA SER A 220 6.91 -13.30 19.81
C SER A 220 6.92 -12.57 21.17
N LEU A 221 7.05 -11.24 21.16
CA LEU A 221 7.16 -10.36 22.33
C LEU A 221 6.14 -9.21 22.23
N PRO A 222 4.82 -9.51 22.21
CA PRO A 222 3.77 -8.53 21.96
C PRO A 222 3.65 -7.45 23.05
N ARG A 223 4.28 -7.63 24.23
CA ARG A 223 4.33 -6.62 25.29
C ARG A 223 5.34 -5.49 25.01
N GLN A 224 6.32 -5.73 24.15
CA GLN A 224 7.42 -4.79 23.89
C GLN A 224 7.38 -4.25 22.45
N TYR A 225 6.92 -5.05 21.50
CA TYR A 225 6.91 -4.70 20.09
C TYR A 225 5.52 -4.89 19.49
N GLU A 226 5.06 -3.89 18.75
CA GLU A 226 3.83 -4.01 17.98
C GLU A 226 4.17 -4.46 16.55
N ALA A 227 3.73 -5.66 16.16
CA ALA A 227 4.03 -6.21 14.83
C ALA A 227 3.59 -5.28 13.68
N LYS A 228 2.52 -4.50 13.87
CA LYS A 228 2.01 -3.51 12.91
C LYS A 228 2.96 -2.35 12.67
N SER A 229 3.88 -2.09 13.60
CA SER A 229 4.86 -1.00 13.52
C SER A 229 6.18 -1.42 12.87
N SER A 230 6.34 -2.70 12.47
CA SER A 230 7.59 -3.25 11.92
C SER A 230 8.10 -2.51 10.68
N PHE A 231 7.21 -1.87 9.94
CA PHE A 231 7.55 -1.09 8.75
C PHE A 231 8.33 0.20 9.07
N VAL A 232 8.17 0.77 10.27
CA VAL A 232 8.83 2.02 10.67
C VAL A 232 10.36 1.85 10.75
N PRO A 233 10.91 0.91 11.56
CA PRO A 233 12.36 0.68 11.56
C PRO A 233 12.86 0.17 10.22
N ALA A 234 12.05 -0.61 9.48
CA ALA A 234 12.41 -1.08 8.14
C ALA A 234 12.59 0.07 7.15
N PHE A 235 11.68 1.04 7.12
CA PHE A 235 11.78 2.24 6.30
C PHE A 235 13.02 3.05 6.64
N VAL A 236 13.29 3.25 7.94
CA VAL A 236 14.45 4.03 8.40
C VAL A 236 15.75 3.36 7.98
N VAL A 237 15.89 2.04 8.19
CA VAL A 237 17.09 1.30 7.80
C VAL A 237 17.25 1.30 6.28
N ALA A 238 16.19 1.05 5.52
CA ALA A 238 16.24 1.12 4.06
C ALA A 238 16.72 2.49 3.59
N GLY A 239 16.21 3.57 4.19
CA GLY A 239 16.62 4.94 3.89
C GLY A 239 18.10 5.20 4.21
N ILE A 240 18.56 4.83 5.40
CA ILE A 240 19.96 5.00 5.82
C ILE A 240 20.90 4.25 4.88
N VAL A 241 20.64 2.97 4.63
CA VAL A 241 21.48 2.13 3.75
C VAL A 241 21.54 2.71 2.35
N LEU A 242 20.42 3.22 1.82
CA LEU A 242 20.40 3.85 0.51
C LEU A 242 21.24 5.12 0.49
N VAL A 243 21.02 6.04 1.43
CA VAL A 243 21.72 7.33 1.48
C VAL A 243 23.22 7.12 1.66
N SER A 244 23.63 6.24 2.57
CA SER A 244 25.04 5.87 2.77
C SER A 244 25.63 5.26 1.49
N GLY A 245 24.91 4.35 0.84
CA GLY A 245 25.36 3.73 -0.41
C GLY A 245 25.45 4.71 -1.59
N VAL A 246 24.55 5.69 -1.68
CA VAL A 246 24.60 6.77 -2.68
C VAL A 246 25.81 7.66 -2.42
N PHE A 247 26.04 8.06 -1.17
CA PHE A 247 27.17 8.89 -0.78
C PHE A 247 28.52 8.22 -1.10
N LEU A 248 28.70 6.96 -0.71
CA LEU A 248 29.91 6.18 -1.01
C LEU A 248 30.13 6.03 -2.52
N THR A 249 29.05 5.80 -3.27
CA THR A 249 29.15 5.71 -4.74
C THR A 249 29.58 7.05 -5.33
N ARG A 250 29.05 8.18 -4.86
CA ARG A 250 29.45 9.51 -5.34
C ARG A 250 30.92 9.82 -5.01
N LEU A 251 31.40 9.47 -3.82
CA LEU A 251 32.79 9.64 -3.43
C LEU A 251 33.75 8.85 -4.33
N ARG A 252 33.52 7.55 -4.50
CA ARG A 252 34.36 6.69 -5.35
C ARG A 252 34.45 7.21 -6.79
N ASN A 253 33.38 7.81 -7.28
CA ASN A 253 33.38 8.35 -8.64
C ASN A 253 34.12 9.69 -8.77
N ARG A 254 34.14 10.53 -7.71
CA ARG A 254 34.97 11.74 -7.69
C ARG A 254 36.46 11.41 -7.63
N GLU A 255 36.82 10.42 -6.83
CA GLU A 255 38.20 9.89 -6.77
C GLU A 255 38.65 9.33 -8.13
N ALA A 256 37.74 8.70 -8.88
CA ALA A 256 38.03 8.16 -10.21
C ALA A 256 38.16 9.23 -11.31
N THR A 257 37.55 10.41 -11.15
CA THR A 257 37.62 11.51 -12.14
C THR A 257 38.71 12.54 -11.85
N GLY A 258 39.41 12.44 -10.70
CA GLY A 258 40.52 13.33 -10.34
C GLY A 258 40.12 14.73 -9.87
N ASP A 259 38.84 14.96 -9.54
CA ASP A 259 38.33 16.25 -9.03
C ASP A 259 38.52 16.40 -7.49
N VAL A 260 39.75 16.15 -7.00
CA VAL A 260 40.11 16.40 -5.59
C VAL A 260 40.88 17.71 -5.48
#